data_AF-A0A3A4P9N4-F1
#
_entry.id   AF-A0A3A4P9N4-F1
#
_cell.length_a   1.000
_cell.length_b   1.000
_cell.length_c   1.000
_cell.angle_alpha   90.00
_cell.angle_beta   90.00
_cell.angle_gamma   90.00
#
_symmetry.space_group_name_H-M   'P 1'
#
loop_
_entity.id
_entity.type
_entity.pdbx_description
1 polymer ?
#
loop_
_entity_poly.entity_id
_entity_poly.type
_entity_poly.pdbx_seq_one_letter_code
_entity_poly.pdbx_strand_id
1 'polypeptide(L)'
;MSRQQGFTLVELMVVILIVGILVGIAVPVFIVAQNSAERRVCQANLRMLRSAASQYYSMNEAYPYTVEDMVPERFEEEPVCPAVGNDDSYVIVSGGGDAPPVFSCNHHGTDP
;
A
#
# COMPACT_ATOMS: atom_id res chain seq x y z
N MET A 1 -29.05 22.19 -46.12
CA MET A 1 -29.69 21.23 -45.20
C MET A 1 -28.69 20.12 -44.90
N SER A 2 -28.00 20.20 -43.77
CA SER A 2 -27.14 19.13 -43.28
C SER A 2 -28.02 17.98 -42.78
N ARG A 3 -27.93 16.81 -43.42
CA ARG A 3 -28.56 15.59 -42.93
C ARG A 3 -27.81 15.16 -41.67
N GLN A 4 -28.43 15.31 -40.52
CA GLN A 4 -27.96 14.70 -39.28
C GLN A 4 -28.19 13.20 -39.38
N GLN A 5 -27.11 12.43 -39.47
CA GLN A 5 -27.14 10.98 -39.38
C GLN A 5 -27.21 10.63 -37.89
N GLY A 6 -28.31 10.01 -37.46
CA GLY A 6 -28.44 9.46 -36.11
C GLY A 6 -27.70 8.12 -36.00
N PHE A 7 -27.17 7.83 -34.81
CA PHE A 7 -26.59 6.52 -34.49
C PHE A 7 -27.64 5.41 -34.65
N THR A 8 -27.25 4.29 -35.23
CA THR A 8 -28.11 3.11 -35.27
C THR A 8 -28.09 2.37 -33.93
N LEU A 9 -29.20 1.76 -33.54
CA LEU A 9 -29.25 0.92 -32.33
C LEU A 9 -28.22 -0.22 -32.39
N VAL A 10 -27.97 -0.75 -33.59
CA VAL A 10 -27.03 -1.85 -33.82
C VAL A 10 -25.59 -1.41 -33.57
N GLU A 11 -25.19 -0.22 -34.03
CA GLU A 11 -23.85 0.32 -33.74
C GLU A 11 -23.61 0.43 -32.23
N LEU A 12 -24.59 0.93 -31.48
CA LEU A 12 -24.46 1.04 -30.03
C LEU A 12 -24.36 -0.35 -29.36
N MET A 13 -25.14 -1.34 -29.84
CA MET A 13 -25.12 -2.71 -29.29
C MET A 13 -23.76 -3.39 -29.48
N VAL A 14 -23.12 -3.26 -30.64
CA VAL A 14 -21.81 -3.85 -30.89
C VAL A 14 -20.74 -3.20 -30.00
N VAL A 15 -20.83 -1.89 -29.77
CA VAL A 15 -19.87 -1.17 -28.90
C VAL A 15 -19.95 -1.66 -27.46
N ILE A 16 -21.15 -1.78 -26.87
CA ILE A 16 -21.28 -2.25 -25.49
C ILE A 16 -20.82 -3.71 -25.34
N LEU A 17 -21.01 -4.54 -26.38
CA LEU A 17 -20.51 -5.92 -26.39
C LEU A 17 -18.98 -5.96 -26.31
N ILE A 18 -18.30 -5.15 -27.15
CA ILE A 18 -16.84 -5.08 -27.15
C ILE A 18 -16.32 -4.53 -25.82
N VAL A 19 -16.92 -3.44 -25.31
CA VAL A 19 -16.55 -2.87 -24.00
C VAL A 19 -16.74 -3.89 -22.87
N GLY A 20 -17.84 -4.65 -22.89
CA GLY A 20 -18.11 -5.70 -21.90
C GLY A 20 -17.01 -6.78 -21.88
N ILE A 21 -16.54 -7.22 -23.05
CA ILE A 21 -15.44 -8.20 -23.14
C ILE A 21 -14.14 -7.61 -22.57
N LEU A 22 -13.80 -6.37 -22.96
CA LEU A 22 -12.57 -5.71 -22.49
C LEU A 22 -12.58 -5.51 -20.97
N VAL A 23 -13.67 -5.01 -20.41
CA VAL A 23 -13.82 -4.81 -18.96
C VAL A 23 -13.80 -6.14 -18.21
N GLY A 24 -14.46 -7.17 -18.75
CA GLY A 24 -14.47 -8.52 -18.16
C GLY A 24 -13.08 -9.12 -17.96
N ILE A 25 -12.13 -8.81 -18.84
CA ILE A 25 -10.73 -9.24 -18.71
C ILE A 25 -9.92 -8.25 -17.85
N ALA A 26 -10.14 -6.94 -18.03
CA ALA A 26 -9.34 -5.91 -17.38
C ALA A 26 -9.52 -5.87 -15.86
N VAL A 27 -10.75 -6.00 -15.35
CA VAL A 27 -11.06 -5.89 -13.91
C VAL A 27 -10.32 -6.92 -13.03
N PRO A 28 -10.38 -8.24 -13.30
CA PRO A 28 -9.68 -9.21 -12.45
C PRO A 28 -8.15 -9.03 -12.50
N VAL A 29 -7.60 -8.70 -13.67
CA VAL A 29 -6.17 -8.42 -13.84
C VAL A 29 -5.75 -7.20 -13.02
N PHE A 30 -6.56 -6.14 -13.06
CA PHE A 30 -6.33 -4.92 -12.29
C PHE A 30 -6.34 -5.18 -10.78
N ILE A 31 -7.29 -5.98 -10.27
CA ILE A 31 -7.37 -6.31 -8.84
C ILE A 31 -6.12 -7.07 -8.37
N VAL A 32 -5.64 -8.04 -9.16
CA VAL A 32 -4.40 -8.78 -8.82
C VAL A 32 -3.20 -7.84 -8.82
N ALA A 33 -3.10 -6.95 -9.81
CA ALA A 33 -2.03 -5.96 -9.89
C ALA A 33 -2.05 -5.01 -8.67
N GLN A 34 -3.22 -4.50 -8.30
CA GLN A 34 -3.44 -3.63 -7.15
C GLN A 34 -3.00 -4.31 -5.84
N ASN A 35 -3.49 -5.53 -5.57
CA ASN A 35 -3.10 -6.30 -4.38
C ASN A 35 -1.58 -6.55 -4.32
N SER A 36 -0.94 -6.76 -5.47
CA SER A 36 0.51 -6.95 -5.54
C SER A 36 1.27 -5.64 -5.26
N ALA A 37 0.74 -4.50 -5.71
CA ALA A 37 1.32 -3.19 -5.46
C ALA A 37 1.21 -2.82 -3.98
N GLU A 38 0.06 -3.07 -3.35
CA GLU A 38 -0.17 -2.86 -1.92
C GLU A 38 0.83 -3.62 -1.06
N ARG A 39 1.06 -4.90 -1.37
CA ARG A 39 2.09 -5.73 -0.70
C ARG A 39 3.48 -5.14 -0.87
N ARG A 40 3.85 -4.72 -2.08
CA ARG A 40 5.18 -4.14 -2.36
C ARG A 40 5.42 -2.85 -1.60
N VAL A 41 4.42 -1.97 -1.52
CA VAL A 41 4.47 -0.73 -0.75
C VAL A 41 4.59 -1.05 0.74
N CYS A 42 3.80 -1.99 1.26
CA CYS A 42 3.88 -2.41 2.65
C CYS A 42 5.30 -2.92 3.02
N GLN A 43 5.90 -3.75 2.18
CA GLN A 43 7.28 -4.21 2.35
C GLN A 43 8.31 -3.07 2.28
N ALA A 44 8.10 -2.09 1.40
CA ALA A 44 8.96 -0.91 1.33
C ALA A 44 8.88 -0.09 2.62
N ASN A 45 7.68 0.09 3.18
CA ASN A 45 7.46 0.80 4.44
C ASN A 45 8.11 0.05 5.62
N LEU A 46 7.98 -1.27 5.70
CA LEU A 46 8.67 -2.08 6.72
C LEU A 46 10.20 -1.94 6.64
N ARG A 47 10.77 -1.92 5.43
CA ARG A 47 12.21 -1.66 5.24
C ARG A 47 12.60 -0.24 5.67
N MET A 48 11.75 0.74 5.38
CA MET A 48 11.95 2.13 5.79
C MET A 48 11.93 2.27 7.32
N LEU A 49 11.00 1.60 8.00
CA LEU A 49 10.93 1.53 9.47
C LEU A 49 12.17 0.86 10.06
N ARG A 50 12.64 -0.27 9.51
CA ARG A 50 13.89 -0.91 9.95
C ARG A 50 15.10 0.03 9.84
N SER A 51 15.21 0.75 8.72
CA SER A 51 16.27 1.74 8.52
C SER A 51 16.16 2.89 9.53
N ALA A 52 14.95 3.38 9.79
CA ALA A 52 14.73 4.41 10.78
C ALA A 52 15.06 3.92 12.21
N ALA A 53 14.76 2.67 12.56
CA ALA A 53 15.13 2.09 13.85
C ALA A 53 16.64 1.99 14.05
N SER A 54 17.40 1.67 12.98
CA SER A 54 18.86 1.68 13.04
C SER A 54 19.46 3.09 13.22
N GLN A 55 18.82 4.10 12.64
CA GLN A 55 19.20 5.50 12.84
C GLN A 55 18.91 5.94 14.28
N TYR A 56 17.72 5.60 14.80
CA TYR A 56 17.34 5.86 16.18
C TYR A 56 18.33 5.22 17.17
N TYR A 57 18.73 3.96 16.95
CA TYR A 57 19.76 3.30 17.76
C TYR A 57 21.11 4.02 17.72
N SER A 58 21.50 4.56 16.56
CA SER A 58 22.76 5.30 16.42
C SER A 58 22.78 6.61 17.21
N MET A 59 21.61 7.17 17.54
CA MET A 59 21.45 8.42 18.29
C MET A 59 21.19 8.19 19.78
N ASN A 60 20.46 7.13 20.11
CA ASN A 60 19.93 6.88 21.46
C ASN A 60 20.57 5.67 22.16
N GLU A 61 21.46 4.93 21.48
CA GLU A 61 22.08 3.68 21.96
C GLU A 61 21.07 2.58 22.36
N ALA A 62 19.81 2.76 21.97
CA ALA A 62 18.68 1.88 22.25
C ALA A 62 17.72 1.89 21.07
N TYR A 63 17.08 0.76 20.78
CA TYR A 63 16.02 0.62 19.79
C TYR A 63 14.68 1.14 20.33
N PRO A 64 13.81 1.67 19.46
CA PRO A 64 12.49 2.15 19.85
C PRO A 64 11.59 0.98 20.29
N TYR A 65 10.67 1.24 21.21
CA TYR A 65 9.68 0.25 21.65
C TYR A 65 8.38 0.37 20.85
N THR A 66 8.09 1.56 20.32
CA THR A 66 6.93 1.82 19.49
C THR A 66 7.31 2.58 18.22
N VAL A 67 6.40 2.67 17.24
CA VAL A 67 6.68 3.38 15.98
C VAL A 67 6.66 4.89 16.21
N GLU A 68 5.83 5.34 17.15
CA GLU A 68 5.66 6.72 17.59
C GLU A 68 6.96 7.30 18.16
N ASP A 69 7.79 6.47 18.83
CA ASP A 69 9.12 6.86 19.33
C ASP A 69 10.04 7.40 18.22
N MET A 70 9.77 7.02 16.96
CA MET A 70 10.58 7.36 15.79
C MET A 70 10.03 8.55 14.99
N VAL A 71 8.78 8.97 15.26
CA VAL A 71 8.05 9.99 14.51
C VAL A 71 8.69 11.38 14.62
N PRO A 72 9.17 11.88 15.78
CA PRO A 72 9.79 13.20 15.80
C PRO A 72 11.19 13.24 15.14
N GLU A 73 11.80 12.09 14.84
CA GLU A 73 13.17 12.03 14.29
C GLU A 73 13.24 11.77 12.78
N ARG A 74 12.29 11.03 12.18
CA ARG A 74 12.46 10.54 10.79
C ARG A 74 11.26 10.65 9.86
N PHE A 75 10.05 10.89 10.37
CA PHE A 75 8.81 10.89 9.59
C PHE A 75 7.97 12.14 9.87
N GLU A 76 7.53 12.84 8.82
CA GLU A 76 6.56 13.96 8.97
C GLU A 76 5.15 13.44 9.30
N GLU A 77 4.84 12.23 8.84
CA GLU A 77 3.57 11.54 9.05
C GLU A 77 3.83 10.03 9.10
N GLU A 78 3.08 9.30 9.93
CA GLU A 78 3.28 7.86 10.06
C GLU A 78 3.00 7.14 8.75
N PRO A 79 3.82 6.14 8.38
CA PRO A 79 3.55 5.37 7.18
C PRO A 79 2.22 4.62 7.33
N VAL A 80 1.33 4.76 6.35
CA VAL A 80 0.05 4.05 6.31
C VAL A 80 0.15 2.82 5.40
N CYS A 81 -0.61 1.77 5.70
CA CYS A 81 -0.76 0.62 4.81
C CYS A 81 -1.82 0.93 3.75
N PRO A 82 -1.50 0.83 2.45
CA PRO A 82 -2.41 1.19 1.38
C PRO A 82 -3.66 0.30 1.30
N ALA A 83 -3.67 -0.85 1.96
CA ALA A 83 -4.80 -1.78 1.99
C ALA A 83 -5.86 -1.44 3.06
N VAL A 84 -5.52 -0.66 4.10
CA VAL A 84 -6.40 -0.43 5.27
C VAL A 84 -6.63 1.03 5.58
N GLY A 85 -5.70 1.92 5.25
CA GLY A 85 -5.89 3.38 5.34
C GLY A 85 -6.09 3.94 6.75
N ASN A 86 -5.71 3.23 7.81
CA ASN A 86 -5.86 3.69 9.20
C ASN A 86 -4.51 4.05 9.83
N ASP A 87 -4.54 4.98 10.79
CA ASP A 87 -3.49 5.19 11.79
C ASP A 87 -3.29 3.88 12.58
N ASP A 88 -2.07 3.54 12.98
CA ASP A 88 -1.66 2.19 13.48
C ASP A 88 -1.52 1.12 12.38
N SER A 89 -1.07 1.48 11.19
CA SER A 89 -0.84 0.48 10.13
C SER A 89 0.34 -0.47 10.39
N TYR A 90 1.33 -0.01 11.16
CA TYR A 90 2.56 -0.76 11.48
C TYR A 90 2.85 -0.71 12.96
N VAL A 91 3.26 -1.84 13.52
CA VAL A 91 3.54 -1.99 14.95
C VAL A 91 4.84 -2.75 15.17
N ILE A 92 5.49 -2.50 16.31
CA ILE A 92 6.60 -3.32 16.79
C ILE A 92 6.01 -4.46 17.61
N VAL A 93 6.20 -5.70 17.16
CA VAL A 93 5.65 -6.89 17.83
C VAL A 93 6.64 -7.53 18.81
N SER A 94 7.94 -7.23 18.66
CA SER A 94 8.99 -7.67 19.57
C SER A 94 10.27 -6.86 19.38
N GLY A 95 11.14 -6.83 20.39
CA GLY A 95 12.39 -6.06 20.39
C GLY A 95 12.26 -4.75 21.16
N GLY A 96 13.19 -3.82 20.91
CA GLY A 96 13.32 -2.56 21.66
C GLY A 96 14.49 -2.59 22.64
N GLY A 97 14.99 -1.41 23.01
CA GLY A 97 16.17 -1.28 23.87
C GLY A 97 17.40 -1.91 23.22
N ASP A 98 17.87 -3.04 23.75
CA ASP A 98 19.09 -3.70 23.26
C ASP A 98 18.84 -4.65 22.07
N ALA A 99 17.59 -4.92 21.74
CA ALA A 99 17.22 -5.90 20.71
C ALA A 99 16.61 -5.24 19.46
N PRO A 100 17.02 -5.63 18.24
CA PRO A 100 16.47 -5.05 17.01
C PRO A 100 14.95 -5.30 16.91
N PRO A 101 14.15 -4.28 16.56
CA PRO A 101 12.70 -4.39 16.54
C PRO A 101 12.22 -5.19 15.34
N VAL A 102 11.21 -6.02 15.57
CA VAL A 102 10.45 -6.73 14.55
C VAL A 102 9.20 -5.93 14.24
N PHE A 103 9.16 -5.37 13.04
CA PHE A 103 8.01 -4.64 12.54
C PHE A 103 7.00 -5.58 11.88
N SER A 104 5.72 -5.35 12.15
CA SER A 104 4.59 -6.03 11.53
C SER A 104 3.61 -5.01 10.97
N CYS A 105 2.99 -5.34 9.84
CA CYS A 105 1.83 -4.63 9.33
C CYS A 105 0.54 -5.30 9.81
N ASN A 106 -0.47 -4.52 10.21
CA ASN A 106 -1.74 -5.06 10.71
C ASN A 106 -2.57 -5.80 9.65
N HIS A 107 -2.31 -5.58 8.36
CA HIS A 107 -2.99 -6.28 7.27
C HIS A 107 -2.16 -7.40 6.63
N HIS A 108 -0.88 -7.14 6.37
CA HIS A 108 0.00 -8.10 5.69
C HIS A 108 0.83 -8.97 6.63
N GLY A 109 0.83 -8.65 7.93
CA GLY A 109 1.66 -9.31 8.93
C GLY A 109 3.12 -8.83 8.89
N THR A 110 3.99 -9.64 9.48
CA THR A 110 5.44 -9.47 9.41
C THR A 110 5.95 -9.89 8.04
N ASP A 111 6.87 -9.12 7.46
CA ASP A 111 7.64 -9.55 6.29
C ASP A 111 8.45 -10.81 6.66
N PRO A 112 8.51 -11.87 5.82
CA PRO A 112 9.49 -12.94 5.99
C PRO A 112 10.95 -12.44 5.88
#